data_AF-A0A6J4I327-F1
#
_entry.id   AF-A0A6J4I327-F1
#
_cell.length_a   1.000
_cell.length_b   1.000
_cell.length_c   1.000
_cell.angle_alpha   90.00
_cell.angle_beta   90.00
_cell.angle_gamma   90.00
#
_symmetry.space_group_name_H-M   'P 1'
#
loop_
_entity.id
_entity.type
_entity.pdbx_description
1 polymer ?
#
loop_
_entity_poly.entity_id
_entity_poly.type
_entity_poly.pdbx_seq_one_letter_code
_entity_poly.pdbx_strand_id
1 'polypeptide(L)'
;MITTKKWVATGSTATLIAGGLFFGAPAASAAPGDAACLQAFVQFNAALSAAGIDVAFVNQLEVATAAVVTAGENLATVTASLNVEGLAVEAETTASAAAEAQRLVIEAEAAIEAAVEAAVLADLDGDGDPENDPAVLAARAALIPLAEQERIAAEAAVAAEAAYAAVLVNAELVAAEAAFEAAVVQVDALIAQLSGNEALAAEILALFKAFLAACEAGAIGVTPVVNPTVPVTVVPTPTGTNKGMNVQTAAATEENSAALALIAGLLAAGVAVPVAMAARMRRLERAQR
;
A
#
# COMPACT_ATOMS: atom_id res chain seq x y z
N MET A 1 10.03 1.55 3.50
CA MET A 1 9.18 2.64 4.01
C MET A 1 8.38 3.44 2.95
N ILE A 2 8.66 3.36 1.63
CA ILE A 2 7.92 4.12 0.59
C ILE A 2 6.51 3.55 0.28
N THR A 3 6.21 2.32 0.71
CA THR A 3 4.94 1.66 0.40
C THR A 3 3.75 2.18 1.19
N THR A 4 3.89 2.59 2.46
CA THR A 4 2.77 3.01 3.33
C THR A 4 2.10 4.33 2.91
N LYS A 5 2.85 5.28 2.31
CA LYS A 5 2.28 6.58 1.91
C LYS A 5 1.37 6.52 0.68
N LYS A 6 1.47 5.50 -0.18
CA LYS A 6 0.56 5.31 -1.32
C LYS A 6 -0.83 4.81 -0.93
N TRP A 7 -0.98 4.18 0.24
CA TRP A 7 -2.26 3.65 0.68
C TRP A 7 -3.18 4.73 1.27
N VAL A 8 -2.62 5.77 1.91
CA VAL A 8 -3.41 6.81 2.59
C VAL A 8 -4.08 7.80 1.61
N ALA A 9 -3.45 8.11 0.47
CA ALA A 9 -4.00 9.06 -0.50
C ALA A 9 -5.09 8.46 -1.43
N THR A 10 -5.16 7.14 -1.55
CA THR A 10 -6.07 6.45 -2.47
C THR A 10 -7.37 5.98 -1.80
N GLY A 11 -7.43 6.00 -0.47
CA GLY A 11 -8.61 5.58 0.30
C GLY A 11 -9.81 6.51 0.21
N SER A 12 -9.62 7.80 -0.11
CA SER A 12 -10.73 8.77 -0.18
C SER A 12 -11.66 8.59 -1.38
N THR A 13 -11.23 7.88 -2.44
CA THR A 13 -12.04 7.64 -3.64
C THR A 13 -12.87 6.37 -3.57
N ALA A 14 -12.49 5.38 -2.75
CA ALA A 14 -13.21 4.11 -2.62
C ALA A 14 -14.43 4.20 -1.68
N THR A 15 -14.38 5.05 -0.64
CA THR A 15 -15.55 5.34 0.22
C THR A 15 -16.69 5.98 -0.56
N LEU A 16 -16.37 6.75 -1.60
CA LEU A 16 -17.36 7.32 -2.50
C LEU A 16 -18.04 6.26 -3.39
N ILE A 17 -17.40 5.11 -3.63
CA ILE A 17 -17.95 4.07 -4.51
C ILE A 17 -18.77 3.06 -3.70
N ALA A 18 -18.28 2.59 -2.55
CA ALA A 18 -19.04 1.68 -1.68
C ALA A 18 -20.25 2.36 -1.01
N GLY A 19 -20.12 3.64 -0.62
CA GLY A 19 -21.24 4.43 -0.12
C GLY A 19 -22.13 5.00 -1.23
N GLY A 20 -21.56 5.35 -2.38
CA GLY A 20 -22.29 5.99 -3.48
C GLY A 20 -23.20 5.03 -4.27
N LEU A 21 -22.85 3.74 -4.38
CA LEU A 21 -23.70 2.78 -5.10
C LEU A 21 -24.95 2.35 -4.33
N PHE A 22 -24.93 2.41 -2.99
CA PHE A 22 -26.11 2.10 -2.17
C PHE A 22 -26.96 3.33 -1.79
N PHE A 23 -26.42 4.55 -1.87
CA PHE A 23 -27.15 5.78 -1.48
C PHE A 23 -27.31 6.83 -2.59
N GLY A 24 -26.70 6.66 -3.77
CA GLY A 24 -26.69 7.65 -4.85
C GLY A 24 -27.56 7.32 -6.07
N ALA A 25 -28.03 6.09 -6.23
CA ALA A 25 -29.07 5.81 -7.21
C ALA A 25 -30.38 6.41 -6.68
N PRO A 26 -31.13 7.21 -7.48
CA PRO A 26 -32.47 7.61 -7.09
C PRO A 26 -33.22 6.35 -6.70
N ALA A 27 -33.75 6.30 -5.47
CA ALA A 27 -34.51 5.15 -4.99
C ALA A 27 -35.55 4.82 -6.06
N ALA A 28 -35.32 3.73 -6.81
CA ALA A 28 -36.26 3.27 -7.81
C ALA A 28 -37.57 3.07 -7.04
N SER A 29 -38.56 3.92 -7.33
CA SER A 29 -39.84 3.91 -6.64
C SER A 29 -40.71 2.76 -7.16
N ALA A 30 -40.16 1.54 -7.19
CA ALA A 30 -40.99 0.36 -7.23
C ALA A 30 -41.80 0.36 -5.92
N ALA A 31 -43.11 0.17 -6.01
CA ALA A 31 -43.93 -0.03 -4.82
C ALA A 31 -43.30 -1.19 -4.01
N PRO A 32 -42.95 -0.99 -2.73
CA PRO A 32 -42.43 -2.05 -1.89
C PRO A 32 -43.38 -3.26 -1.93
N GLY A 33 -42.93 -4.38 -2.50
CA GLY A 33 -43.73 -5.60 -2.62
C GLY A 33 -44.10 -6.05 -4.04
N ASP A 34 -43.58 -5.43 -5.11
CA ASP A 34 -43.71 -6.03 -6.45
C ASP A 34 -43.09 -7.43 -6.48
N ALA A 35 -43.88 -8.41 -6.91
CA ALA A 35 -43.50 -9.82 -6.96
C ALA A 35 -42.30 -10.04 -7.89
N ALA A 36 -42.16 -9.25 -8.97
CA ALA A 36 -41.04 -9.35 -9.90
C ALA A 36 -39.71 -8.92 -9.24
N CYS A 37 -39.72 -7.80 -8.51
CA CYS A 37 -38.55 -7.31 -7.77
C CYS A 37 -38.16 -8.27 -6.63
N LEU A 38 -39.15 -8.80 -5.88
CA LEU A 38 -38.88 -9.81 -4.85
C LEU A 38 -38.30 -11.11 -5.43
N GLN A 39 -38.81 -11.58 -6.57
CA GLN A 39 -38.31 -12.78 -7.22
C GLN A 39 -36.87 -12.59 -7.74
N ALA A 40 -36.56 -11.44 -8.33
CA ALA A 40 -35.21 -11.12 -8.79
C ALA A 40 -34.21 -11.01 -7.62
N PHE A 41 -34.64 -10.44 -6.49
CA PHE A 41 -33.84 -10.40 -5.27
C PHE A 41 -33.52 -11.80 -4.72
N VAL A 42 -34.51 -12.71 -4.71
CA VAL A 42 -34.30 -14.10 -4.28
C VAL A 42 -33.32 -14.82 -5.22
N GLN A 43 -33.44 -14.64 -6.55
CA GLN A 43 -32.52 -15.23 -7.52
C GLN A 43 -31.10 -14.69 -7.37
N PHE A 44 -30.94 -13.39 -7.14
CA PHE A 44 -29.64 -12.79 -6.87
C PHE A 44 -29.00 -13.34 -5.60
N ASN A 45 -29.74 -13.41 -4.49
CA ASN A 45 -29.23 -14.01 -3.25
C ASN A 45 -28.90 -15.50 -3.39
N ALA A 46 -29.70 -16.26 -4.15
CA ALA A 46 -29.43 -17.66 -4.41
C ALA A 46 -28.13 -17.83 -5.22
N ALA A 47 -27.88 -16.96 -6.21
CA ALA A 47 -26.64 -16.98 -6.98
C ALA A 47 -25.43 -16.55 -6.15
N LEU A 48 -25.57 -15.54 -5.28
CA LEU A 48 -24.52 -15.16 -4.33
C LEU A 48 -24.20 -16.31 -3.37
N SER A 49 -25.22 -16.99 -2.83
CA SER A 49 -25.00 -18.15 -1.97
C SER A 49 -24.37 -19.33 -2.73
N ALA A 50 -24.77 -19.57 -3.98
CA ALA A 50 -24.14 -20.58 -4.85
C ALA A 50 -22.68 -20.23 -5.19
N ALA A 51 -22.36 -18.93 -5.25
CA ALA A 51 -21.01 -18.40 -5.39
C ALA A 51 -20.17 -18.52 -4.10
N GLY A 52 -20.75 -18.99 -3.00
CA GLY A 52 -20.10 -19.00 -1.68
C GLY A 52 -20.03 -17.63 -1.00
N ILE A 53 -20.68 -16.61 -1.59
CA ILE A 53 -20.79 -15.26 -1.04
C ILE A 53 -22.06 -15.22 -0.18
N ASP A 54 -21.97 -15.81 1.01
CA ASP A 54 -23.05 -15.79 1.99
C ASP A 54 -22.77 -14.80 3.13
N VAL A 55 -23.70 -14.74 4.09
CA VAL A 55 -23.57 -13.88 5.28
C VAL A 55 -22.34 -14.25 6.10
N ALA A 56 -21.92 -15.52 6.12
CA ALA A 56 -20.72 -15.93 6.84
C ALA A 56 -19.45 -15.43 6.16
N PHE A 57 -19.38 -15.48 4.82
CA PHE A 57 -18.28 -14.88 4.05
C PHE A 57 -18.19 -13.37 4.30
N VAL A 58 -19.31 -12.65 4.22
CA VAL A 58 -19.35 -11.19 4.49
C VAL A 58 -18.86 -10.90 5.90
N ASN A 59 -19.34 -11.63 6.91
CA ASN A 59 -18.87 -11.49 8.28
C ASN A 59 -17.36 -11.79 8.42
N GLN A 60 -16.83 -12.79 7.72
CA GLN A 60 -15.40 -13.08 7.73
C GLN A 60 -14.59 -11.96 7.11
N LEU A 61 -15.06 -11.39 5.99
CA LEU A 61 -14.42 -10.26 5.33
C LEU A 61 -14.44 -9.00 6.21
N GLU A 62 -15.57 -8.72 6.87
CA GLU A 62 -15.67 -7.62 7.84
C GLU A 62 -14.70 -7.80 9.01
N VAL A 63 -14.59 -9.01 9.57
CA VAL A 63 -13.66 -9.31 10.65
C VAL A 63 -12.20 -9.19 10.19
N ALA A 64 -11.87 -9.73 9.02
CA ALA A 64 -10.51 -9.67 8.46
C ALA A 64 -10.08 -8.23 8.16
N THR A 65 -10.96 -7.42 7.56
CA THR A 65 -10.69 -5.99 7.31
C THR A 65 -10.57 -5.18 8.60
N ALA A 66 -11.39 -5.47 9.62
CA ALA A 66 -11.22 -4.88 10.95
C ALA A 66 -9.91 -5.29 11.63
N ALA A 67 -9.41 -6.50 11.38
CA ALA A 67 -8.10 -6.94 11.87
C ALA A 67 -6.96 -6.18 11.18
N VAL A 68 -7.03 -5.94 9.87
CA VAL A 68 -6.05 -5.10 9.14
C VAL A 68 -5.99 -3.69 9.71
N VAL A 69 -7.14 -3.07 9.96
CA VAL A 69 -7.24 -1.76 10.62
C VAL A 69 -6.52 -1.77 11.97
N THR A 70 -6.90 -2.71 12.82
CA THR A 70 -6.38 -2.80 14.19
C THR A 70 -4.87 -3.02 14.18
N ALA A 71 -4.37 -3.91 13.31
CA ALA A 71 -2.96 -4.17 13.16
C ALA A 71 -2.20 -2.96 12.61
N GLY A 72 -2.81 -2.21 11.66
CA GLY A 72 -2.24 -0.98 11.11
C GLY A 72 -2.14 0.15 12.14
N GLU A 73 -3.17 0.33 12.98
CA GLU A 73 -3.14 1.29 14.10
C GLU A 73 -2.07 0.91 15.13
N ASN A 74 -1.93 -0.39 15.42
CA ASN A 74 -0.88 -0.89 16.30
C ASN A 74 0.53 -0.65 15.72
N LEU A 75 0.75 -0.98 14.45
CA LEU A 75 2.02 -0.73 13.76
C LEU A 75 2.38 0.76 13.75
N ALA A 76 1.42 1.65 13.47
CA ALA A 76 1.62 3.09 13.53
C ALA A 76 1.98 3.55 14.95
N THR A 77 1.31 3.00 15.97
CA THR A 77 1.59 3.32 17.38
C THR A 77 3.01 2.90 17.78
N VAL A 78 3.43 1.68 17.42
CA VAL A 78 4.77 1.15 17.70
C VAL A 78 5.85 1.93 16.96
N THR A 79 5.60 2.25 15.68
CA THR A 79 6.53 3.06 14.86
C THR A 79 6.74 4.45 15.48
N ALA A 80 5.67 5.07 15.98
CA ALA A 80 5.74 6.37 16.64
C ALA A 80 6.44 6.28 18.01
N SER A 81 6.16 5.26 18.82
CA SER A 81 6.79 5.09 20.14
C SER A 81 8.28 4.81 20.06
N LEU A 82 8.73 4.12 19.00
CA LEU A 82 10.14 3.85 18.74
C LEU A 82 10.85 4.98 17.98
N ASN A 83 10.14 6.05 17.63
CA ASN A 83 10.68 7.17 16.86
C ASN A 83 11.41 6.73 15.56
N VAL A 84 10.87 5.72 14.85
CA VAL A 84 11.53 5.13 13.68
C VAL A 84 11.82 6.20 12.61
N GLU A 85 10.86 7.09 12.35
CA GLU A 85 11.01 8.18 11.37
C GLU A 85 12.05 9.21 11.81
N GLY A 86 12.08 9.57 13.10
CA GLY A 86 13.06 10.52 13.63
C GLY A 86 14.49 9.96 13.55
N LEU A 87 14.69 8.69 13.89
CA LEU A 87 15.98 8.03 13.79
C LEU A 87 16.45 7.86 12.33
N ALA A 88 15.53 7.61 11.39
CA ALA A 88 15.86 7.56 9.97
C ALA A 88 16.36 8.94 9.47
N VAL A 89 15.66 10.02 9.83
CA VAL A 89 16.05 11.39 9.47
C VAL A 89 17.37 11.79 10.12
N GLU A 90 17.60 11.39 11.37
CA GLU A 90 18.86 11.64 12.08
C GLU A 90 20.04 10.91 11.40
N ALA A 91 19.86 9.64 11.03
CA ALA A 91 20.87 8.87 10.28
C ALA A 91 21.18 9.51 8.92
N GLU A 92 20.18 9.94 8.15
CA GLU A 92 20.38 10.61 6.85
C GLU A 92 21.09 11.96 7.00
N THR A 93 20.70 12.74 8.01
CA THR A 93 21.28 14.07 8.27
C THR A 93 22.74 13.96 8.71
N THR A 94 23.05 13.03 9.60
CA THR A 94 24.42 12.80 10.09
C THR A 94 25.32 12.22 9.00
N ALA A 95 24.82 11.30 8.17
CA ALA A 95 25.55 10.81 7.00
C ALA A 95 25.86 11.94 5.99
N SER A 96 24.91 12.83 5.75
CA SER A 96 25.13 14.01 4.89
C SER A 96 26.18 14.95 5.46
N ALA A 97 26.19 15.17 6.78
CA ALA A 97 27.21 15.98 7.45
C ALA A 97 28.61 15.34 7.37
N ALA A 98 28.71 14.01 7.48
CA ALA A 98 29.97 13.29 7.30
C ALA A 98 30.50 13.42 5.87
N ALA A 99 29.65 13.27 4.85
CA ALA A 99 30.03 13.45 3.46
C ALA A 99 30.52 14.88 3.16
N GLU A 100 29.87 15.88 3.75
CA GLU A 100 30.29 17.28 3.63
C GLU A 100 31.64 17.55 4.32
N ALA A 101 31.86 16.99 5.51
CA ALA A 101 33.15 17.11 6.19
C ALA A 101 34.29 16.46 5.37
N GLN A 102 34.04 15.29 4.78
CA GLN A 102 34.98 14.63 3.88
C GLN A 102 35.28 15.48 2.64
N ARG A 103 34.27 16.13 2.04
CA ARG A 103 34.46 17.06 0.91
C ARG A 103 35.42 18.20 1.28
N LEU A 104 35.26 18.78 2.47
CA LEU A 104 36.13 19.87 2.94
C LEU A 104 37.57 19.41 3.16
N VAL A 105 37.78 18.18 3.65
CA VAL A 105 39.12 17.58 3.78
C VAL A 105 39.78 17.44 2.41
N ILE A 106 39.06 16.90 1.41
CA ILE A 106 39.56 16.77 0.03
C ILE A 106 39.94 18.14 -0.56
N GLU A 107 39.10 19.17 -0.33
CA GLU A 107 39.39 20.53 -0.80
C GLU A 107 40.63 21.14 -0.12
N ALA A 108 40.83 20.86 1.16
CA ALA A 108 42.02 21.31 1.89
C ALA A 108 43.29 20.56 1.45
N GLU A 109 43.21 19.27 1.14
CA GLU A 109 44.32 18.50 0.57
C GLU A 109 44.73 19.04 -0.81
N ALA A 110 43.76 19.36 -1.67
CA ALA A 110 44.02 20.00 -2.95
C ALA A 110 44.65 21.40 -2.80
N ALA A 111 44.25 22.15 -1.77
CA ALA A 111 44.87 23.44 -1.46
C ALA A 111 46.33 23.31 -0.99
N ILE A 112 46.66 22.24 -0.25
CA ILE A 112 48.05 21.93 0.12
C ILE A 112 48.86 21.62 -1.14
N GLU A 113 48.34 20.79 -2.05
CA GLU A 113 49.02 20.46 -3.30
C GLU A 113 49.31 21.71 -4.14
N ALA A 114 48.31 22.59 -4.29
CA ALA A 114 48.47 23.87 -4.99
C ALA A 114 49.49 24.80 -4.30
N ALA A 115 49.51 24.83 -2.97
CA ALA A 115 50.50 25.61 -2.22
C ALA A 115 51.93 25.08 -2.41
N VAL A 116 52.10 23.75 -2.42
CA VAL A 116 53.40 23.11 -2.68
C VAL A 116 53.88 23.41 -4.09
N GLU A 117 53.02 23.29 -5.10
CA GLU A 117 53.37 23.62 -6.49
C GLU A 117 53.81 25.09 -6.62
N ALA A 118 53.10 26.01 -5.97
CA ALA A 118 53.45 27.43 -5.97
C ALA A 118 54.78 27.70 -5.26
N ALA A 119 55.03 27.05 -4.11
CA ALA A 119 56.28 27.18 -3.35
C ALA A 119 57.49 26.68 -4.16
N VAL A 120 57.36 25.53 -4.85
CA VAL A 120 58.40 25.00 -5.75
C VAL A 120 58.77 25.99 -6.87
N LEU A 121 57.77 26.68 -7.43
CA LEU A 121 58.01 27.65 -8.50
C LEU A 121 58.62 28.97 -7.99
N ALA A 122 58.29 29.37 -6.76
CA ALA A 122 58.70 30.65 -6.20
C ALA A 122 60.07 30.60 -5.51
N ASP A 123 60.39 29.51 -4.80
CA ASP A 123 61.64 29.27 -4.05
C ASP A 123 62.14 30.54 -3.31
N LEU A 124 61.25 31.14 -2.51
CA LEU A 124 61.43 32.50 -1.99
C LEU A 124 62.60 32.63 -0.99
N ASP A 125 62.97 31.56 -0.30
CA ASP A 125 64.08 31.49 0.64
C ASP A 125 65.34 30.83 0.05
N GLY A 126 65.25 30.23 -1.14
CA GLY A 126 66.36 29.63 -1.86
C GLY A 126 66.92 28.36 -1.22
N ASP A 127 66.15 27.71 -0.34
CA ASP A 127 66.55 26.46 0.30
C ASP A 127 66.16 25.22 -0.54
N GLY A 128 65.31 25.40 -1.57
CA GLY A 128 64.81 24.34 -2.43
C GLY A 128 63.85 23.37 -1.76
N ASP A 129 63.33 23.69 -0.57
CA ASP A 129 62.40 22.88 0.22
C ASP A 129 61.03 23.57 0.32
N PRO A 130 60.06 23.21 -0.54
CA PRO A 130 58.73 23.83 -0.51
C PRO A 130 57.95 23.56 0.78
N GLU A 131 58.37 22.59 1.60
CA GLU A 131 57.67 22.25 2.85
C GLU A 131 57.85 23.30 3.96
N ASN A 132 58.89 24.12 3.88
CA ASN A 132 59.13 25.20 4.85
C ASN A 132 58.43 26.51 4.45
N ASP A 133 57.83 26.57 3.25
CA ASP A 133 57.15 27.77 2.77
C ASP A 133 55.93 28.12 3.67
N PRO A 134 55.79 29.39 4.11
CA PRO A 134 54.68 29.81 4.96
C PRO A 134 53.28 29.48 4.43
N ALA A 135 53.09 29.45 3.11
CA ALA A 135 51.80 29.11 2.50
C ALA A 135 51.48 27.61 2.63
N VAL A 136 52.47 26.73 2.46
CA VAL A 136 52.32 25.28 2.66
C VAL A 136 52.03 25.00 4.13
N LEU A 137 52.79 25.61 5.04
CA LEU A 137 52.56 25.49 6.49
C LEU A 137 51.15 25.97 6.90
N ALA A 138 50.67 27.08 6.33
CA ALA A 138 49.33 27.59 6.59
C ALA A 138 48.23 26.65 6.05
N ALA A 139 48.38 26.10 4.85
CA ALA A 139 47.44 25.14 4.27
C ALA A 139 47.37 23.84 5.09
N ARG A 140 48.53 23.31 5.51
CA ARG A 140 48.62 22.13 6.39
C ARG A 140 47.98 22.40 7.76
N ALA A 141 48.19 23.58 8.34
CA ALA A 141 47.55 23.97 9.59
C ALA A 141 46.01 24.04 9.47
N ALA A 142 45.48 24.45 8.31
CA ALA A 142 44.04 24.48 8.04
C ALA A 142 43.41 23.09 7.89
N LEU A 143 44.17 22.08 7.44
CA LEU A 143 43.69 20.69 7.32
C LEU A 143 43.42 20.03 8.68
N ILE A 144 44.23 20.33 9.71
CA ILE A 144 44.13 19.70 11.04
C ILE A 144 42.71 19.77 11.63
N PRO A 145 42.07 20.96 11.76
CA PRO A 145 40.71 21.03 12.30
C PRO A 145 39.66 20.38 11.39
N LEU A 146 39.88 20.32 10.07
CA LEU A 146 38.95 19.67 9.13
C LEU A 146 38.99 18.15 9.25
N ALA A 147 40.18 17.56 9.38
CA ALA A 147 40.34 16.12 9.60
C ALA A 147 39.70 15.67 10.92
N GLU A 148 39.81 16.48 11.99
CA GLU A 148 39.14 16.20 13.25
C GLU A 148 37.60 16.33 13.13
N GLN A 149 37.12 17.33 12.38
CA GLN A 149 35.70 17.48 12.08
C GLN A 149 35.14 16.29 11.28
N GLU A 150 35.88 15.81 10.27
CA GLU A 150 35.53 14.61 9.50
C GLU A 150 35.41 13.39 10.41
N ARG A 151 36.42 13.16 11.26
CA ARG A 151 36.42 12.03 12.21
C ARG A 151 35.18 12.06 13.12
N ILE A 152 34.87 13.21 13.71
CA ILE A 152 33.69 13.39 14.58
C ILE A 152 32.40 13.14 13.80
N ALA A 153 32.29 13.68 12.59
CA ALA A 153 31.09 13.51 11.76
C ALA A 153 30.90 12.06 11.33
N ALA A 154 31.98 11.36 10.96
CA ALA A 154 31.95 9.93 10.62
C ALA A 154 31.53 9.06 11.80
N GLU A 155 32.08 9.30 13.00
CA GLU A 155 31.69 8.60 14.23
C GLU A 155 30.20 8.84 14.57
N ALA A 156 29.72 10.07 14.40
CA ALA A 156 28.31 10.41 14.62
C ALA A 156 27.39 9.71 13.60
N ALA A 157 27.77 9.64 12.33
CA ALA A 157 27.01 8.93 11.30
C ALA A 157 26.90 7.43 11.61
N VAL A 158 27.99 6.78 12.00
CA VAL A 158 28.00 5.36 12.41
C VAL A 158 27.09 5.14 13.63
N ALA A 159 27.13 6.04 14.62
CA ALA A 159 26.29 5.94 15.80
C ALA A 159 24.79 6.09 15.46
N ALA A 160 24.44 7.03 14.59
CA ALA A 160 23.06 7.26 14.16
C ALA A 160 22.53 6.08 13.32
N GLU A 161 23.33 5.52 12.41
CA GLU A 161 22.97 4.32 11.65
C GLU A 161 22.75 3.12 12.57
N ALA A 162 23.63 2.92 13.56
CA ALA A 162 23.49 1.85 14.54
C ALA A 162 22.20 2.00 15.39
N ALA A 163 21.85 3.22 15.78
CA ALA A 163 20.61 3.50 16.51
C ALA A 163 19.36 3.20 15.66
N TYR A 164 19.37 3.60 14.39
CA TYR A 164 18.29 3.28 13.45
C TYR A 164 18.18 1.76 13.21
N ALA A 165 19.30 1.08 12.95
CA ALA A 165 19.33 -0.36 12.75
C ALA A 165 18.83 -1.15 13.98
N ALA A 166 19.18 -0.71 15.19
CA ALA A 166 18.70 -1.32 16.44
C ALA A 166 17.17 -1.24 16.57
N VAL A 167 16.55 -0.16 16.10
CA VAL A 167 15.09 -0.02 16.11
C VAL A 167 14.42 -0.91 15.07
N LEU A 168 15.04 -1.13 13.90
CA LEU A 168 14.48 -2.03 12.87
C LEU A 168 14.42 -3.49 13.32
N VAL A 169 15.31 -3.92 14.21
CA VAL A 169 15.30 -5.27 14.79
C VAL A 169 14.56 -5.33 16.13
N ASN A 170 13.88 -4.26 16.53
CA ASN A 170 13.09 -4.24 17.76
C ASN A 170 11.93 -5.25 17.67
N ALA A 171 11.83 -6.12 18.67
CA ALA A 171 10.84 -7.20 18.67
C ALA A 171 9.39 -6.72 18.59
N GLU A 172 9.06 -5.55 19.17
CA GLU A 172 7.71 -4.98 19.12
C GLU A 172 7.37 -4.51 17.70
N LEU A 173 8.32 -3.87 17.02
CA LEU A 173 8.15 -3.43 15.63
C LEU A 173 7.97 -4.64 14.71
N VAL A 174 8.87 -5.63 14.81
CA VAL A 174 8.80 -6.87 14.00
C VAL A 174 7.48 -7.60 14.24
N ALA A 175 7.02 -7.71 15.49
CA ALA A 175 5.75 -8.34 15.81
C ALA A 175 4.56 -7.55 15.23
N ALA A 176 4.60 -6.22 15.27
CA ALA A 176 3.54 -5.38 14.71
C ALA A 176 3.48 -5.46 13.18
N GLU A 177 4.64 -5.48 12.50
CA GLU A 177 4.73 -5.68 11.06
C GLU A 177 4.20 -7.05 10.64
N ALA A 178 4.62 -8.12 11.33
CA ALA A 178 4.14 -9.47 11.07
C ALA A 178 2.63 -9.61 11.30
N ALA A 179 2.09 -8.97 12.34
CA ALA A 179 0.65 -8.96 12.59
C ALA A 179 -0.13 -8.23 11.50
N PHE A 180 0.41 -7.11 10.98
CA PHE A 180 -0.18 -6.38 9.87
C PHE A 180 -0.16 -7.21 8.58
N GLU A 181 0.98 -7.81 8.24
CA GLU A 181 1.12 -8.69 7.07
C GLU A 181 0.18 -9.89 7.15
N ALA A 182 0.11 -10.56 8.31
CA ALA A 182 -0.79 -11.69 8.51
C ALA A 182 -2.27 -11.30 8.33
N ALA A 183 -2.67 -10.11 8.79
CA ALA A 183 -4.03 -9.61 8.59
C ALA A 183 -4.32 -9.33 7.10
N VAL A 184 -3.34 -8.79 6.36
CA VAL A 184 -3.47 -8.55 4.90
C VAL A 184 -3.60 -9.89 4.16
N VAL A 185 -2.77 -10.89 4.49
CA VAL A 185 -2.84 -12.22 3.88
C VAL A 185 -4.21 -12.88 4.09
N GLN A 186 -4.86 -12.67 5.24
CA GLN A 186 -6.21 -13.18 5.48
C GLN A 186 -7.25 -12.52 4.56
N VAL A 187 -7.15 -11.21 4.35
CA VAL A 187 -8.02 -10.49 3.41
C VAL A 187 -7.76 -10.97 1.98
N ASP A 188 -6.50 -11.09 1.56
CA ASP A 188 -6.14 -11.58 0.23
C ASP A 188 -6.64 -13.01 -0.02
N ALA A 189 -6.59 -13.89 0.98
CA ALA A 189 -7.12 -15.24 0.89
C ALA A 189 -8.64 -15.24 0.67
N LEU A 190 -9.39 -14.34 1.33
CA LEU A 190 -10.83 -14.17 1.10
C LEU A 190 -11.13 -13.58 -0.28
N ILE A 191 -10.32 -12.63 -0.75
CA ILE A 191 -10.45 -12.05 -2.10
C ILE A 191 -10.14 -13.10 -3.17
N ALA A 192 -9.13 -13.95 -2.96
CA ALA A 192 -8.79 -15.03 -3.88
C ALA A 192 -9.92 -16.04 -4.07
N GLN A 193 -10.74 -16.27 -3.03
CA GLN A 193 -11.95 -17.08 -3.15
C GLN A 193 -12.99 -16.44 -4.09
N LEU A 194 -13.05 -15.10 -4.16
CA LEU A 194 -13.92 -14.36 -5.08
C LEU A 194 -13.36 -14.30 -6.49
N SER A 195 -12.05 -14.13 -6.65
CA SER A 195 -11.40 -13.90 -7.96
C SER A 195 -11.17 -15.18 -8.76
N GLY A 196 -11.25 -16.35 -8.13
CA GLY A 196 -11.02 -17.65 -8.79
C GLY A 196 -12.03 -18.01 -9.89
N ASN A 197 -13.08 -17.20 -10.12
CA ASN A 197 -14.11 -17.50 -11.10
C ASN A 197 -14.63 -16.23 -11.80
N GLU A 198 -13.89 -15.76 -12.81
CA GLU A 198 -14.29 -14.60 -13.63
C GLU A 198 -15.69 -14.77 -14.28
N ALA A 199 -16.05 -16.00 -14.65
CA ALA A 199 -17.37 -16.30 -15.20
C ALA A 199 -18.48 -16.06 -14.17
N LEU A 200 -18.24 -16.45 -12.92
CA LEU A 200 -19.15 -16.19 -11.80
C LEU A 200 -19.27 -14.69 -11.50
N ALA A 201 -18.18 -13.94 -11.57
CA ALA A 201 -18.22 -12.48 -11.40
C ALA A 201 -19.07 -11.81 -12.50
N ALA A 202 -18.93 -12.23 -13.76
CA ALA A 202 -19.76 -11.75 -14.86
C ALA A 202 -21.23 -12.15 -14.68
N GLU A 203 -21.51 -13.35 -14.19
CA GLU A 203 -22.85 -13.86 -13.89
C GLU A 203 -23.52 -13.07 -12.75
N ILE A 204 -22.82 -12.82 -11.64
CA ILE A 204 -23.32 -12.01 -10.53
C ILE A 204 -23.64 -10.59 -11.00
N LEU A 205 -22.78 -9.99 -11.84
CA LEU A 205 -23.02 -8.66 -12.41
C LEU A 205 -24.24 -8.65 -13.34
N ALA A 206 -24.41 -9.69 -14.16
CA ALA A 206 -25.58 -9.83 -15.03
C ALA A 206 -26.88 -9.98 -14.22
N LEU A 207 -26.87 -10.79 -13.15
CA LEU A 207 -28.00 -10.97 -12.24
C LEU A 207 -28.34 -9.69 -11.49
N PHE A 208 -27.32 -8.93 -11.05
CA PHE A 208 -27.54 -7.63 -10.41
C PHE A 208 -28.19 -6.62 -11.37
N LYS A 209 -27.71 -6.54 -12.62
CA LYS A 209 -28.33 -5.70 -13.66
C LYS A 209 -29.78 -6.13 -13.95
N ALA A 210 -30.04 -7.43 -14.00
CA ALA A 210 -31.40 -7.95 -14.18
C ALA A 210 -32.30 -7.61 -12.98
N PHE A 211 -31.78 -7.68 -11.75
CA PHE A 211 -32.47 -7.24 -10.54
C PHE A 211 -32.83 -5.75 -10.59
N LEU A 212 -31.87 -4.89 -10.94
CA LEU A 212 -32.13 -3.45 -11.10
C LEU A 212 -33.21 -3.18 -12.15
N ALA A 213 -33.10 -3.81 -13.33
CA ALA A 213 -34.09 -3.67 -14.39
C ALA A 213 -35.49 -4.15 -13.95
N ALA A 214 -35.59 -5.26 -13.21
CA ALA A 214 -36.86 -5.77 -12.69
C ALA A 214 -37.48 -4.84 -11.64
N CYS A 215 -36.66 -4.23 -10.78
CA CYS A 215 -37.13 -3.29 -9.76
C CYS A 215 -37.42 -1.89 -10.32
N GLU A 216 -36.77 -1.47 -11.41
CA GLU A 216 -37.10 -0.21 -12.12
C GLU A 216 -38.34 -0.33 -13.02
N ALA A 217 -38.66 -1.54 -13.53
CA ALA A 217 -39.80 -1.78 -14.42
C ALA A 217 -41.17 -1.51 -13.79
N GLY A 218 -41.26 -1.41 -12.46
CA GLY A 218 -42.48 -0.99 -11.76
C GLY A 218 -42.92 0.45 -12.06
N ALA A 219 -42.09 1.25 -12.75
CA ALA A 219 -42.37 2.66 -13.04
C ALA A 219 -43.21 2.91 -14.31
N ILE A 220 -43.33 1.99 -15.26
CA ILE A 220 -44.12 2.23 -16.49
C ILE A 220 -44.75 0.93 -16.97
N GLY A 221 -46.07 0.92 -17.19
CA GLY A 221 -46.88 -0.23 -17.59
C GLY A 221 -46.50 -0.89 -18.93
N VAL A 222 -45.37 -1.58 -18.96
CA VAL A 222 -44.99 -2.50 -20.02
C VAL A 222 -45.55 -3.88 -19.75
N THR A 223 -46.19 -4.44 -20.79
CA THR A 223 -46.73 -5.78 -20.84
C THR A 223 -45.65 -6.83 -20.55
N PRO A 224 -45.95 -7.89 -19.77
CA PRO A 224 -44.95 -8.86 -19.31
C PRO A 224 -44.31 -9.57 -20.50
N VAL A 225 -42.98 -9.47 -20.61
CA VAL A 225 -42.20 -10.29 -21.53
C VAL A 225 -42.22 -11.73 -21.02
N VAL A 226 -42.73 -12.62 -21.86
CA VAL A 226 -42.84 -14.05 -21.61
C VAL A 226 -41.44 -14.65 -21.44
N ASN A 227 -41.28 -15.43 -20.36
CA ASN A 227 -40.12 -16.27 -20.01
C ASN A 227 -39.30 -16.76 -21.22
N PRO A 228 -38.00 -16.42 -21.32
CA PRO A 228 -37.07 -17.30 -21.99
C PRO A 228 -36.80 -18.48 -21.05
N THR A 229 -37.39 -19.63 -21.37
CA THR A 229 -36.97 -20.93 -20.82
C THR A 229 -35.59 -21.25 -21.36
N VAL A 230 -34.55 -20.72 -20.71
CA VAL A 230 -33.18 -21.19 -20.94
C VAL A 230 -33.01 -22.42 -20.05
N PRO A 231 -32.76 -23.61 -20.62
CA PRO A 231 -32.51 -24.80 -19.83
C PRO A 231 -31.22 -24.60 -19.03
N VAL A 232 -31.34 -24.63 -17.70
CA VAL A 232 -30.20 -24.73 -16.79
C VAL A 232 -29.50 -26.05 -17.12
N THR A 233 -28.36 -25.94 -17.79
CA THR A 233 -27.52 -27.10 -18.07
C THR A 233 -26.77 -27.42 -16.79
N VAL A 234 -27.19 -28.47 -16.10
CA VAL A 234 -26.52 -28.98 -14.89
C VAL A 234 -25.11 -29.43 -15.31
N VAL A 235 -24.08 -28.72 -14.85
CA VAL A 235 -22.69 -29.12 -15.05
C VAL A 235 -22.44 -30.40 -14.25
N PRO A 236 -22.03 -31.51 -14.89
CA PRO A 236 -21.78 -32.75 -14.15
C PRO A 236 -20.52 -32.63 -13.29
N THR A 237 -20.59 -33.26 -12.12
CA THR A 237 -19.51 -33.39 -11.15
C THR A 237 -18.27 -34.03 -11.80
N PRO A 238 -17.07 -33.44 -11.69
CA PRO A 238 -15.88 -34.01 -12.30
C PRO A 238 -15.44 -35.25 -11.51
N THR A 239 -15.55 -36.41 -12.15
CA THR A 239 -14.88 -37.64 -11.73
C THR A 239 -13.81 -37.97 -12.76
N GLY A 240 -12.54 -37.99 -12.33
CA GLY A 240 -11.49 -38.77 -13.01
C GLY A 240 -10.33 -37.99 -13.64
N THR A 241 -9.22 -37.99 -12.90
CA THR A 241 -7.89 -38.45 -13.33
C THR A 241 -7.12 -37.66 -14.40
N ASN A 242 -6.03 -37.04 -13.94
CA ASN A 242 -4.82 -36.66 -14.67
C ASN A 242 -4.49 -37.50 -15.91
N LYS A 243 -4.32 -36.84 -17.06
CA LYS A 243 -3.30 -37.20 -18.08
C LYS A 243 -3.13 -36.09 -19.12
N GLY A 244 -1.89 -35.62 -19.28
CA GLY A 244 -1.42 -35.07 -20.54
C GLY A 244 -1.27 -33.54 -20.59
N MET A 245 -0.14 -33.08 -20.08
CA MET A 245 0.52 -31.85 -20.47
C MET A 245 0.56 -31.69 -21.99
N ASN A 246 0.02 -30.58 -22.51
CA ASN A 246 0.56 -29.91 -23.68
C ASN A 246 0.36 -28.40 -23.52
N VAL A 247 1.46 -27.77 -23.12
CA VAL A 247 1.69 -26.33 -23.13
C VAL A 247 1.98 -25.95 -24.58
N GLN A 248 1.10 -25.18 -25.22
CA GLN A 248 1.50 -24.15 -26.20
C GLN A 248 0.32 -23.33 -26.74
N THR A 249 0.45 -22.01 -26.51
CA THR A 249 0.03 -20.89 -27.34
C THR A 249 -1.45 -20.67 -27.66
N ALA A 250 -2.09 -19.81 -26.86
CA ALA A 250 -3.10 -18.87 -27.35
C ALA A 250 -2.77 -17.47 -26.82
N ALA A 251 -2.16 -16.65 -27.68
CA ALA A 251 -2.22 -15.21 -27.55
C ALA A 251 -3.66 -14.78 -27.87
N ALA A 252 -4.32 -14.13 -26.91
CA ALA A 252 -5.63 -13.53 -27.11
C ALA A 252 -5.70 -12.20 -26.32
N THR A 253 -5.41 -11.13 -27.06
CA THR A 253 -5.96 -9.77 -26.98
C THR A 253 -6.28 -9.17 -25.60
N GLU A 254 -5.44 -8.21 -25.23
CA GLU A 254 -5.69 -7.14 -24.26
C GLU A 254 -7.00 -6.42 -24.56
N GLU A 255 -8.03 -6.58 -23.72
CA GLU A 255 -9.11 -5.59 -23.54
C GLU A 255 -9.97 -5.83 -22.28
N ASN A 256 -9.87 -6.98 -21.60
CA ASN A 256 -10.63 -7.27 -20.37
C ASN A 256 -9.92 -6.93 -19.03
N SER A 257 -8.69 -6.39 -19.07
CA SER A 257 -7.93 -6.10 -17.83
C SER A 257 -8.37 -4.84 -17.09
N ALA A 258 -9.15 -3.94 -17.71
CA ALA A 258 -9.51 -2.68 -17.06
C ALA A 258 -10.51 -2.85 -15.91
N ALA A 259 -11.51 -3.72 -16.06
CA ALA A 259 -12.52 -3.96 -15.00
C ALA A 259 -11.94 -4.75 -13.82
N LEU A 260 -11.10 -5.76 -14.09
CA LEU A 260 -10.38 -6.52 -13.07
C LEU A 260 -9.31 -5.68 -12.36
N ALA A 261 -8.59 -4.81 -13.08
CA ALA A 261 -7.65 -3.86 -12.48
C ALA A 261 -8.36 -2.78 -11.66
N LEU A 262 -9.58 -2.37 -12.03
CA LEU A 262 -10.36 -1.39 -11.29
C LEU A 262 -11.00 -1.99 -10.02
N ILE A 263 -11.43 -3.25 -10.06
CA ILE A 263 -11.91 -4.00 -8.89
C ILE A 263 -10.75 -4.36 -7.95
N ALA A 264 -9.62 -4.84 -8.48
CA ALA A 264 -8.41 -5.07 -7.68
C ALA A 264 -7.84 -3.77 -7.11
N GLY A 265 -7.92 -2.66 -7.85
CA GLY A 265 -7.54 -1.33 -7.40
C GLY A 265 -8.47 -0.77 -6.31
N LEU A 266 -9.79 -1.01 -6.40
CA LEU A 266 -10.75 -0.62 -5.37
C LEU A 266 -10.64 -1.47 -4.10
N LEU A 267 -10.36 -2.76 -4.23
CA LEU A 267 -10.21 -3.66 -3.08
C LEU A 267 -8.87 -3.49 -2.37
N ALA A 268 -7.78 -3.24 -3.11
CA ALA A 268 -6.53 -2.83 -2.50
C ALA A 268 -6.69 -1.46 -1.82
N ALA A 269 -7.30 -0.45 -2.44
CA ALA A 269 -7.31 0.89 -1.85
C ALA A 269 -8.39 1.16 -0.77
N GLY A 270 -9.38 0.28 -0.54
CA GLY A 270 -10.71 0.82 -0.21
C GLY A 270 -11.36 0.62 1.16
N VAL A 271 -11.07 -0.42 1.94
CA VAL A 271 -12.06 -0.84 2.98
C VAL A 271 -11.61 -0.65 4.44
N ALA A 272 -10.31 -0.61 4.72
CA ALA A 272 -9.84 -0.57 6.11
C ALA A 272 -10.06 0.82 6.79
N VAL A 273 -9.64 1.90 6.15
CA VAL A 273 -9.56 3.23 6.79
C VAL A 273 -10.94 3.84 7.19
N PRO A 274 -12.02 3.69 6.42
CA PRO A 274 -13.33 4.28 6.78
C PRO A 274 -14.01 3.61 7.97
N VAL A 275 -13.87 2.29 8.10
CA VAL A 275 -14.48 1.51 9.19
C VAL A 275 -13.79 1.83 10.52
N ALA A 276 -12.47 2.07 10.49
CA ALA A 276 -11.67 2.54 11.62
C ALA A 276 -12.15 3.90 12.16
N MET A 277 -12.32 4.87 11.26
CA MET A 277 -12.76 6.23 11.61
C MET A 277 -14.22 6.25 12.11
N ALA A 278 -15.12 5.46 11.51
CA ALA A 278 -16.50 5.34 11.96
C ALA A 278 -16.62 4.65 13.35
N ALA A 279 -15.78 3.64 13.62
CA ALA A 279 -15.70 2.99 14.92
C ALA A 279 -15.13 3.92 16.01
N ARG A 280 -14.14 4.76 15.65
CA ARG A 280 -13.54 5.76 16.55
C ARG A 280 -14.53 6.87 16.91
N MET A 281 -15.31 7.36 15.95
CA MET A 281 -16.40 8.33 16.20
C MET A 281 -17.49 7.75 17.12
N ARG A 282 -17.91 6.50 16.90
CA ARG A 282 -18.88 5.81 17.79
C ARG A 282 -18.36 5.57 19.20
N ARG A 283 -17.06 5.41 19.40
CA ARG A 283 -16.46 5.28 20.74
C ARG A 283 -16.39 6.62 21.48
N LEU A 284 -16.13 7.73 20.77
CA LEU A 284 -16.12 9.07 21.35
C LEU A 284 -17.52 9.53 21.76
N GLU A 285 -18.56 9.23 20.99
CA GLU A 285 -19.96 9.54 21.35
C GLU A 285 -20.46 8.79 22.61
N ARG A 286 -19.94 7.59 22.88
CA ARG A 286 -20.29 6.83 24.10
C ARG A 286 -19.51 7.28 25.33
N ALA A 287 -18.35 7.90 25.17
CA ALA A 287 -17.56 8.43 26.29
C ALA A 287 -18.06 9.82 26.77
N GLN A 288 -18.92 10.47 25.99
CA GLN A 288 -19.50 11.79 26.30
C GLN A 288 -20.94 11.72 26.87
N ARG A 289 -21.47 10.51 27.09
CA ARG A 289 -22.74 10.25 27.80
C ARG A 289 -22.45 9.57 29.13
#